data_AF-A0A835T9E7-F1
#
_entry.id   AF-A0A835T9E7-F1
#
_cell.length_a   1.000
_cell.length_b   1.000
_cell.length_c   1.000
_cell.angle_alpha   90.00
_cell.angle_beta   90.00
_cell.angle_gamma   90.00
#
_symmetry.space_group_name_H-M   'P 1'
#
loop_
_entity.id
_entity.type
_entity.pdbx_description
1 polymer ?
#
loop_
_entity_poly.entity_id
_entity_poly.type
_entity_poly.pdbx_seq_one_letter_code
_entity_poly.pdbx_strand_id
1 'polypeptide(L)'
;MASSGIVMGIVALVFCTWTVSLAGLASVQDKCVSGWSDFLGQNVNGYSTGLACYTFFRYYWFIVCLEVCLIFGLAGVLASGAYAKFRNSFLGLFCVATLLYIQMCDTSLTTDSVTSDTSEAQVKNRVRTWIAGSIMTATVNCFLIIALGMTEGEAAPAAQHAEEKATAV
;
A
#
# COMPACT_ATOMS: atom_id res chain seq x y z
N MET A 1 5.07 -22.23 -12.08
CA MET A 1 6.35 -21.70 -11.56
C MET A 1 6.64 -20.30 -12.09
N ALA A 2 6.41 -19.99 -13.38
CA ALA A 2 6.65 -18.65 -13.94
C ALA A 2 5.76 -17.55 -13.31
N SER A 3 4.48 -17.85 -13.06
CA SER A 3 3.53 -16.92 -12.41
C SER A 3 3.94 -16.51 -10.99
N SER A 4 4.48 -17.42 -10.19
CA SER A 4 4.97 -17.12 -8.84
C SER A 4 6.17 -16.15 -8.85
N GLY A 5 7.02 -16.21 -9.88
CA GLY A 5 8.15 -15.29 -10.03
C GLY A 5 7.71 -13.85 -10.34
N ILE A 6 6.69 -13.68 -11.19
CA ILE A 6 6.13 -12.36 -11.51
C ILE A 6 5.51 -11.73 -10.26
N VAL A 7 4.66 -12.46 -9.55
CA VAL A 7 4.03 -11.96 -8.31
C VAL A 7 5.10 -11.59 -7.29
N MET A 8 6.12 -12.43 -7.10
CA MET A 8 7.21 -12.11 -6.17
C MET A 8 8.00 -10.86 -6.58
N GLY A 9 8.26 -10.68 -7.88
CA GLY A 9 8.91 -9.47 -8.41
C GLY A 9 8.08 -8.21 -8.15
N ILE A 10 6.77 -8.27 -8.35
CA ILE A 10 5.87 -7.14 -8.07
C ILE A 10 5.78 -6.87 -6.56
N VAL A 11 5.71 -7.90 -5.71
CA VAL A 11 5.75 -7.74 -4.24
C VAL A 11 7.03 -7.04 -3.80
N ALA A 12 8.19 -7.36 -4.40
CA ALA A 12 9.43 -6.66 -4.13
C ALA A 12 9.37 -5.17 -4.54
N LEU A 13 8.72 -4.86 -5.67
CA LEU A 13 8.47 -3.47 -6.07
C LEU A 13 7.55 -2.76 -5.07
N VAL A 14 6.46 -3.39 -4.61
CA VAL A 14 5.58 -2.83 -3.57
C VAL A 14 6.38 -2.51 -2.31
N PHE A 15 7.28 -3.41 -1.88
CA PHE A 15 8.16 -3.14 -0.76
C PHE A 15 9.03 -1.89 -0.98
N CYS A 16 9.65 -1.75 -2.15
CA CYS A 16 10.43 -0.56 -2.49
C CYS A 16 9.58 0.72 -2.45
N THR A 17 8.40 0.73 -3.07
CA THR A 17 7.54 1.93 -3.06
C THR A 17 7.00 2.25 -1.67
N TRP A 18 6.68 1.21 -0.89
CA TRP A 18 6.29 1.32 0.51
C TRP A 18 7.37 1.98 1.36
N THR A 19 8.65 1.63 1.19
CA THR A 19 9.75 2.28 1.93
C THR A 19 9.83 3.78 1.65
N VAL A 20 9.53 4.22 0.43
CA VAL A 20 9.48 5.65 0.07
C VAL A 20 8.31 6.34 0.79
N SER A 21 7.14 5.70 0.82
CA SER A 21 5.97 6.22 1.57
C SER A 21 6.26 6.34 3.07
N LEU A 22 6.83 5.29 3.66
CA LEU A 22 7.24 5.25 5.07
C LEU A 22 8.22 6.38 5.39
N ALA A 23 9.27 6.54 4.58
CA ALA A 23 10.27 7.59 4.77
C ALA A 23 9.67 8.99 4.63
N GLY A 24 8.78 9.19 3.65
CA GLY A 24 8.04 10.44 3.47
C GLY A 24 7.19 10.79 4.69
N LEU A 25 6.34 9.85 5.14
CA LEU A 25 5.47 10.05 6.30
C LEU A 25 6.26 10.33 7.58
N ALA A 26 7.29 9.53 7.87
CA ALA A 26 8.14 9.71 9.04
C ALA A 26 8.83 11.08 9.01
N SER A 27 9.30 11.50 7.84
CA SER A 27 9.97 12.79 7.64
C SER A 27 9.03 13.97 7.82
N VAL A 28 7.77 13.87 7.38
CA VAL A 28 6.74 14.90 7.63
C VAL A 28 6.40 14.97 9.12
N GLN A 29 6.22 13.83 9.78
CA GLN A 29 5.92 13.81 11.22
C GLN A 29 7.04 14.39 12.09
N ASP A 30 8.30 14.17 11.73
CA ASP A 30 9.48 14.75 12.41
C ASP A 30 9.45 16.29 12.42
N LYS A 31 8.81 16.91 11.41
CA LYS A 31 8.63 18.37 11.31
C LYS A 31 7.30 18.87 11.85
N CYS A 32 6.49 18.00 12.44
CA CYS A 32 5.22 18.43 13.00
C CYS A 32 5.44 19.29 14.25
N VAL A 33 5.02 20.54 14.18
CA VAL A 33 5.10 21.54 15.26
C VAL A 33 3.75 21.75 15.93
N SER A 34 3.73 22.39 17.11
CA SER A 34 2.48 22.79 17.77
C SER A 34 1.66 23.72 16.88
N GLY A 35 0.36 23.42 16.70
CA GLY A 35 -0.58 24.21 15.87
C GLY A 35 -0.75 23.68 14.44
N TRP A 36 0.14 22.80 13.97
CA TRP A 36 0.04 22.18 12.64
C TRP A 36 -1.18 21.28 12.50
N SER A 37 -1.53 20.56 13.57
CA SER A 37 -2.72 19.72 13.65
C SER A 37 -4.02 20.50 13.44
N ASP A 38 -4.09 21.72 13.96
CA ASP A 38 -5.28 22.56 13.86
C ASP A 38 -5.36 23.19 12.47
N PHE A 39 -4.24 23.72 11.98
CA PHE A 39 -4.16 24.30 10.64
C PHE A 39 -4.47 23.26 9.56
N LEU A 40 -3.78 22.12 9.55
CA LEU A 40 -4.00 21.07 8.56
C LEU A 40 -5.36 20.38 8.76
N GLY A 41 -5.78 20.13 10.00
CA GLY A 41 -7.07 19.50 10.29
C GLY A 41 -8.28 20.32 9.83
N GLN A 42 -8.16 21.65 9.71
CA GLN A 42 -9.21 22.53 9.20
C GLN A 42 -9.22 22.66 7.66
N ASN A 43 -8.07 22.43 7.01
CA ASN A 43 -7.89 22.73 5.59
C ASN A 43 -7.68 21.50 4.70
N VAL A 44 -7.47 20.32 5.29
CA VAL A 44 -7.18 19.08 4.55
C VAL A 44 -8.14 17.98 4.99
N ASN A 45 -8.88 17.43 4.03
CA ASN A 45 -9.75 16.29 4.27
C ASN A 45 -8.95 15.07 4.70
N GLY A 46 -9.48 14.31 5.68
CA GLY A 46 -8.82 13.12 6.21
C GLY A 46 -7.90 13.37 7.41
N TYR A 47 -7.76 14.61 7.88
CA TYR A 47 -7.16 14.91 9.18
C TYR A 47 -8.21 15.23 10.25
N SER A 48 -7.80 15.13 11.52
CA SER A 48 -8.59 15.55 12.68
C SER A 48 -7.90 16.69 13.39
N THR A 49 -8.67 17.66 13.89
CA THR A 49 -8.16 18.85 14.61
C THR A 49 -7.93 18.57 16.09
N GLY A 50 -7.17 19.45 16.77
CA GLY A 50 -6.96 19.40 18.23
C GLY A 50 -6.13 18.22 18.74
N LEU A 51 -5.42 17.52 17.86
CA LEU A 51 -4.64 16.33 18.20
C LEU A 51 -3.15 16.65 18.31
N ALA A 52 -2.46 16.00 19.26
CA ALA A 52 -1.00 16.00 19.27
C ALA A 52 -0.46 15.37 17.98
N CYS A 53 0.69 15.85 17.49
CA CYS A 53 1.32 15.40 16.24
C CYS A 53 1.43 13.88 16.10
N TYR A 54 1.76 13.16 17.18
CA TYR A 54 1.81 11.70 17.16
C TYR A 54 0.45 11.05 16.88
N THR A 55 -0.61 11.58 17.50
CA THR A 55 -1.98 11.10 17.31
C THR A 55 -2.57 11.55 15.97
N PHE A 56 -2.11 12.69 15.44
CA PHE A 56 -2.54 13.26 14.16
C PHE A 56 -2.24 12.33 12.98
N PHE A 57 -1.05 11.73 12.94
CA PHE A 57 -0.63 10.82 11.86
C PHE A 57 -1.03 9.34 12.07
N ARG A 58 -1.72 8.99 13.16
CA ARG A 58 -2.02 7.59 13.54
C ARG A 58 -2.69 6.78 12.44
N TYR A 59 -3.59 7.41 11.68
CA TYR A 59 -4.33 6.75 10.61
C TYR A 59 -3.41 6.40 9.44
N TYR A 60 -2.52 7.31 9.07
CA TYR A 60 -1.54 7.09 8.00
C TYR A 60 -0.48 6.06 8.39
N TRP A 61 -0.08 6.02 9.67
CA TRP A 61 0.74 4.94 10.20
C TRP A 61 0.04 3.58 10.14
N PHE A 62 -1.26 3.54 10.42
CA PHE A 62 -2.04 2.31 10.24
C PHE A 62 -2.01 1.82 8.79
N ILE A 63 -2.14 2.71 7.79
CA ILE A 63 -2.06 2.36 6.36
C ILE A 63 -0.69 1.75 6.03
N VAL A 64 0.39 2.39 6.48
CA VAL A 64 1.77 1.91 6.25
C VAL A 64 2.01 0.56 6.95
N CYS A 65 1.49 0.36 8.16
CA CYS A 65 1.58 -0.90 8.90
C CYS A 65 0.73 -2.03 8.28
N LEU A 66 -0.45 -1.71 7.74
CA LEU A 66 -1.27 -2.68 7.02
C LEU A 66 -0.52 -3.18 5.78
N GLU A 67 0.06 -2.28 5.01
CA GLU A 67 0.80 -2.60 3.79
C GLU A 67 1.95 -3.57 4.05
N VAL A 68 2.77 -3.31 5.07
CA VAL A 68 3.91 -4.18 5.40
C VAL A 68 3.46 -5.57 5.85
N CYS A 69 2.34 -5.67 6.56
CA CYS A 69 1.72 -6.95 6.89
C CYS A 69 1.26 -7.71 5.63
N LEU A 70 0.73 -7.02 4.62
CA LEU A 70 0.33 -7.63 3.35
C LEU A 70 1.54 -8.08 2.52
N ILE A 71 2.60 -7.27 2.46
CA ILE A 71 3.86 -7.62 1.78
C ILE A 71 4.45 -8.90 2.37
N PHE A 72 4.67 -8.93 3.68
CA PHE A 72 5.28 -10.10 4.34
C PHE A 72 4.33 -11.29 4.38
N GLY A 73 3.02 -11.06 4.56
CA GLY A 73 2.01 -12.11 4.52
C GLY A 73 1.97 -12.79 3.16
N LEU A 74 1.95 -12.03 2.07
CA LEU A 74 1.93 -12.58 0.72
C LEU A 74 3.24 -13.29 0.39
N ALA A 75 4.39 -12.72 0.76
CA ALA A 75 5.69 -13.37 0.59
C ALA A 75 5.77 -14.73 1.32
N GLY A 76 5.29 -14.80 2.58
CA GLY A 76 5.25 -16.04 3.35
C GLY A 76 4.29 -17.09 2.75
N VAL A 77 3.14 -16.66 2.23
CA VAL A 77 2.19 -17.54 1.56
C VAL A 77 2.71 -18.07 0.22
N LEU A 78 3.44 -17.24 -0.53
CA LEU A 78 4.13 -17.69 -1.75
C LEU A 78 5.24 -18.69 -1.42
N ALA A 79 6.06 -18.42 -0.40
CA ALA A 79 7.15 -19.30 0.03
C ALA A 79 6.66 -20.67 0.54
N SER A 80 5.50 -20.71 1.21
CA SER A 80 4.89 -21.95 1.71
C SER A 80 4.09 -22.73 0.66
N GLY A 81 3.91 -22.18 -0.55
CA GLY A 81 3.05 -22.78 -1.58
C GLY A 81 1.55 -22.76 -1.25
N ALA A 82 1.12 -22.08 -0.19
CA ALA A 82 -0.28 -21.98 0.24
C ALA A 82 -1.09 -20.93 -0.53
N TYR A 83 -0.52 -20.35 -1.60
CA TYR A 83 -1.09 -19.25 -2.38
C TYR A 83 -2.53 -19.49 -2.84
N ALA A 84 -2.83 -20.67 -3.37
CA ALA A 84 -4.18 -21.00 -3.88
C ALA A 84 -5.28 -20.85 -2.81
N LYS A 85 -4.97 -21.06 -1.53
CA LYS A 85 -5.95 -20.99 -0.43
C LYS A 85 -6.25 -19.55 0.00
N PHE A 86 -5.23 -18.69 0.02
CA PHE A 86 -5.34 -17.33 0.55
C PHE A 86 -5.46 -16.25 -0.52
N ARG A 87 -5.40 -16.63 -1.80
CA ARG A 87 -5.40 -15.72 -2.95
C ARG A 87 -6.52 -14.68 -2.89
N ASN A 88 -7.77 -15.12 -2.70
CA ASN A 88 -8.92 -14.21 -2.66
C ASN A 88 -8.87 -13.26 -1.46
N SER A 89 -8.35 -13.72 -0.32
CA SER A 89 -8.14 -12.88 0.85
C SER A 89 -7.10 -11.79 0.58
N PHE A 90 -5.95 -12.13 -0.02
CA PHE A 90 -4.94 -11.13 -0.39
C PHE A 90 -5.45 -10.18 -1.45
N LEU A 91 -6.17 -10.66 -2.47
CA LEU A 91 -6.75 -9.79 -3.50
C LEU A 91 -7.67 -8.74 -2.86
N GLY A 92 -8.59 -9.16 -1.99
CA GLY A 92 -9.49 -8.24 -1.28
C GLY A 92 -8.73 -7.25 -0.38
N LEU A 93 -7.74 -7.73 0.38
CA LEU A 93 -6.96 -6.89 1.27
C LEU A 93 -6.09 -5.88 0.51
N PHE A 94 -5.46 -6.26 -0.61
CA PHE A 94 -4.73 -5.33 -1.46
C PHE A 94 -5.66 -4.31 -2.12
N CYS A 95 -6.89 -4.67 -2.50
CA CYS A 95 -7.88 -3.68 -2.95
C CYS A 95 -8.15 -2.62 -1.88
N VAL A 96 -8.39 -3.04 -0.63
CA VAL A 96 -8.60 -2.11 0.50
C VAL A 96 -7.36 -1.26 0.73
N ALA A 97 -6.17 -1.86 0.78
CA ALA A 97 -4.92 -1.13 0.97
C ALA A 97 -4.66 -0.12 -0.16
N THR A 98 -4.97 -0.47 -1.41
CA THR A 98 -4.87 0.45 -2.55
C THR A 98 -5.76 1.66 -2.40
N LEU A 99 -7.03 1.47 -1.99
CA LEU A 99 -7.94 2.59 -1.73
C LEU A 99 -7.45 3.50 -0.61
N LEU A 100 -6.88 2.91 0.46
CA LEU A 100 -6.27 3.66 1.56
C LEU A 100 -5.06 4.49 1.07
N TYR A 101 -4.22 3.93 0.21
CA TYR A 101 -3.12 4.67 -0.41
C TYR A 101 -3.57 5.77 -1.36
N ILE A 102 -4.67 5.57 -2.11
CA ILE A 102 -5.27 6.62 -2.94
C ILE A 102 -5.77 7.77 -2.05
N GLN A 103 -6.44 7.46 -0.95
CA GLN A 103 -6.85 8.47 0.02
C GLN A 103 -5.64 9.19 0.63
N MET A 104 -4.57 8.46 0.96
CA MET A 104 -3.31 9.04 1.45
C MET A 104 -2.66 9.97 0.41
N CYS A 105 -2.76 9.66 -0.88
CA CYS A 105 -2.35 10.55 -1.95
C CYS A 105 -3.15 11.86 -1.94
N ASP A 106 -4.47 11.78 -1.87
CA ASP A 106 -5.35 12.95 -1.85
C ASP A 106 -5.05 13.88 -0.65
N THR A 107 -4.92 13.31 0.55
CA THR A 107 -4.52 14.06 1.75
C THR A 107 -3.16 14.73 1.55
N SER A 108 -2.16 13.97 1.08
CA SER A 108 -0.79 14.48 0.96
C SER A 108 -0.66 15.55 -0.14
N LEU A 109 -1.41 15.45 -1.24
CA LEU A 109 -1.51 16.49 -2.28
C LEU A 109 -2.13 17.77 -1.75
N THR A 110 -3.22 17.66 -0.98
CA THR A 110 -3.85 18.82 -0.33
C THR A 110 -2.95 19.41 0.75
N THR A 111 -2.16 18.56 1.43
CA THR A 111 -1.13 19.03 2.37
C THR A 111 -0.05 19.84 1.64
N ASP A 112 0.42 19.40 0.47
CA ASP A 112 1.41 20.15 -0.33
C ASP A 112 0.84 21.49 -0.79
N SER A 113 -0.43 21.54 -1.24
CA SER A 113 -1.05 22.80 -1.67
C SER A 113 -1.20 23.80 -0.52
N VAL A 114 -1.67 23.35 0.64
CA VAL A 114 -1.89 24.20 1.82
C VAL A 114 -0.57 24.62 2.49
N THR A 115 0.49 23.80 2.37
CA THR A 115 1.82 24.14 2.90
C THR A 115 2.73 24.83 1.87
N SER A 116 2.28 25.02 0.63
CA SER A 116 3.10 25.53 -0.47
C SER A 116 3.63 26.96 -0.26
N ASP A 117 2.89 27.79 0.46
CA ASP A 117 3.24 29.17 0.80
C ASP A 117 4.09 29.30 2.08
N THR A 118 4.28 28.20 2.81
CA THR A 118 5.14 28.18 3.98
C THR A 118 6.59 28.34 3.51
N SER A 119 7.30 29.33 4.02
CA SER A 119 8.72 29.61 3.67
C SER A 119 9.70 28.44 3.94
N GLU A 120 9.23 27.34 4.51
CA GLU A 120 9.99 26.13 4.80
C GLU A 120 10.06 25.18 3.58
N ALA A 121 10.96 25.48 2.64
CA ALA A 121 11.26 24.64 1.48
C ALA A 121 11.57 23.16 1.86
N GLN A 122 12.04 22.91 3.08
CA GLN A 122 12.31 21.56 3.57
C GLN A 122 11.04 20.73 3.77
N VAL A 123 9.97 21.31 4.32
CA VAL A 123 8.71 20.59 4.58
C VAL A 123 8.05 20.18 3.27
N LYS A 124 8.03 21.10 2.29
CA LYS A 124 7.54 20.86 0.94
C LYS A 124 8.17 19.63 0.29
N ASN A 125 9.49 19.50 0.35
CA ASN A 125 10.19 18.35 -0.22
C ASN A 125 9.83 17.04 0.49
N ARG A 126 9.61 17.07 1.81
CA ARG A 126 9.20 15.90 2.60
C ARG A 126 7.78 15.45 2.25
N VAL A 127 6.85 16.39 2.13
CA VAL A 127 5.48 16.11 1.68
C VAL A 127 5.48 15.55 0.26
N ARG A 128 6.33 16.05 -0.65
CA ARG A 128 6.49 15.50 -2.01
C ARG A 128 7.03 14.08 -2.02
N THR A 129 7.97 13.73 -1.14
CA THR A 129 8.42 12.34 -0.99
C THR A 129 7.26 11.45 -0.53
N TRP A 130 6.45 11.94 0.40
CA TRP A 130 5.27 11.21 0.86
C TRP A 130 4.22 11.03 -0.26
N ILE A 131 3.95 12.07 -1.05
CA ILE A 131 3.09 11.99 -2.25
C ILE A 131 3.62 10.93 -3.22
N ALA A 132 4.90 11.01 -3.59
CA ALA A 132 5.51 10.08 -4.53
C ALA A 132 5.42 8.63 -4.05
N GLY A 133 5.77 8.38 -2.78
CA GLY A 133 5.66 7.05 -2.18
C GLY A 133 4.23 6.53 -2.18
N SER A 134 3.25 7.39 -1.91
CA SER A 134 1.84 7.01 -1.89
C SER A 134 1.32 6.65 -3.29
N ILE A 135 1.62 7.46 -4.30
CA ILE A 135 1.21 7.24 -5.69
C ILE A 135 1.87 5.98 -6.26
N MET A 136 3.18 5.84 -6.04
CA MET A 136 3.93 4.68 -6.50
C MET A 136 3.38 3.39 -5.88
N THR A 137 3.10 3.38 -4.58
CA THR A 137 2.57 2.20 -3.89
C THR A 137 1.16 1.84 -4.38
N ALA A 138 0.26 2.82 -4.52
CA ALA A 138 -1.06 2.58 -5.10
C ALA A 138 -0.97 1.98 -6.52
N THR A 139 -0.08 2.53 -7.35
CA THR A 139 0.11 2.08 -8.74
C THR A 139 0.64 0.65 -8.81
N VAL A 140 1.67 0.34 -8.03
CA VAL A 140 2.24 -1.03 -8.01
C VAL A 140 1.25 -2.01 -7.39
N ASN A 141 0.45 -1.60 -6.41
CA ASN A 141 -0.63 -2.45 -5.88
C ASN A 141 -1.70 -2.76 -6.93
N CYS A 142 -2.07 -1.82 -7.80
CA CYS A 142 -2.94 -2.12 -8.94
C CYS A 142 -2.35 -3.21 -9.84
N PHE A 143 -1.06 -3.12 -10.18
CA PHE A 143 -0.38 -4.17 -10.95
C PHE A 143 -0.33 -5.51 -10.20
N LEU A 144 -0.12 -5.47 -8.88
CA LEU A 144 -0.14 -6.67 -8.04
C LEU A 144 -1.53 -7.31 -8.05
N ILE A 145 -2.60 -6.54 -7.88
CA ILE A 145 -3.99 -7.03 -7.93
C ILE A 145 -4.28 -7.70 -9.28
N ILE A 146 -3.86 -7.09 -10.39
CA ILE A 146 -4.01 -7.68 -11.73
C ILE A 146 -3.23 -9.00 -11.82
N ALA A 147 -1.97 -9.04 -11.39
CA ALA A 147 -1.16 -10.25 -11.41
C ALA A 147 -1.76 -11.37 -10.52
N LEU A 148 -2.28 -11.00 -9.34
CA LEU A 148 -3.02 -11.91 -8.47
C LEU A 148 -4.29 -12.42 -9.16
N GLY A 149 -5.00 -11.59 -9.92
CA GLY A 149 -6.18 -11.97 -10.71
C GLY A 149 -5.88 -12.94 -11.85
N MET A 150 -4.79 -12.74 -12.58
CA MET A 150 -4.46 -13.53 -13.78
C MET A 150 -3.99 -14.96 -13.51
N THR A 151 -3.65 -15.31 -12.26
CA THR A 151 -3.08 -16.63 -11.91
C THR A 151 -4.09 -17.80 -11.92
N GLU A 152 -5.35 -17.59 -12.31
CA GLU A 152 -6.39 -18.62 -12.44
C GLU A 152 -6.18 -19.59 -13.60
N GLY A 153 -5.60 -19.10 -14.70
CA GLY A 153 -5.52 -19.86 -15.96
C GLY A 153 -4.63 -21.10 -15.91
N GLU A 154 -3.68 -21.18 -14.97
CA GLU A 154 -2.69 -22.29 -14.90
C GLU A 154 -3.06 -23.41 -13.93
N ALA A 155 -4.02 -23.23 -13.02
CA ALA A 155 -4.39 -24.26 -12.04
C ALA A 155 -5.52 -25.20 -12.52
N ALA A 156 -6.35 -24.75 -13.46
CA ALA A 156 -7.45 -25.53 -14.01
C ALA A 156 -7.05 -26.80 -14.80
N PRO A 157 -5.91 -26.87 -15.53
CA PRO A 157 -5.58 -28.07 -16.31
C PRO A 157 -5.18 -29.29 -15.46
N ALA A 158 -4.71 -29.09 -14.23
CA ALA A 158 -4.22 -30.18 -13.39
C ALA A 158 -5.35 -30.97 -12.69
N ALA A 159 -6.48 -30.32 -12.40
CA ALA A 159 -7.64 -30.98 -11.80
C ALA A 159 -8.38 -31.87 -12.81
N GLN A 160 -8.45 -31.45 -14.08
CA GLN A 160 -9.12 -32.22 -15.14
C GLN A 160 -8.38 -33.54 -15.46
N HIS A 161 -7.04 -33.54 -15.45
CA HIS A 161 -6.27 -34.77 -15.67
C HIS A 161 -6.25 -35.75 -14.48
N ALA A 162 -6.51 -35.26 -13.25
CA ALA A 162 -6.63 -36.13 -12.08
C ALA A 162 -8.01 -36.81 -12.02
N GLU A 163 -9.06 -36.11 -12.43
CA GLU A 163 -10.43 -36.62 -12.46
C GLU A 163 -10.66 -37.63 -13.62
N GLU A 164 -10.02 -37.40 -14.77
CA GLU A 164 -10.03 -38.33 -15.92
C GLU A 164 -9.35 -39.68 -15.61
N LYS A 165 -8.30 -39.68 -14.78
CA LYS A 165 -7.66 -40.93 -14.32
C LYS A 165 -8.47 -41.68 -13.25
N ALA A 166 -9.30 -40.98 -12.49
CA ALA A 166 -10.13 -41.60 -11.46
C ALA A 166 -11.42 -42.23 -12.03
N THR A 167 -11.86 -41.79 -13.20
CA THR A 167 -13.05 -42.33 -13.90
C THR A 167 -12.73 -43.41 -14.93
N ALA A 168 -11.45 -43.63 -15.23
CA ALA A 168 -10.98 -44.66 -16.17
C ALA A 168 -10.62 -46.01 -15.50
N VAL A 169 -10.98 -46.23 -14.23
CA VAL A 169 -10.75 -47.49 -13.49
C VAL A 169 -12.08 -48.14 -13.11
#